data_AF-A0A378BRG9-F1
#
_entry.id   AF-A0A378BRG9-F1
#
_cell.length_a   1.000
_cell.length_b   1.000
_cell.length_c   1.000
_cell.angle_alpha   90.00
_cell.angle_beta   90.00
_cell.angle_gamma   90.00
#
_symmetry.space_group_name_H-M   'P 1'
#
loop_
_entity.id
_entity.type
_entity.pdbx_description
1 polymer ?
#
loop_
_entity_poly.entity_id
_entity_poly.type
_entity_poly.pdbx_seq_one_letter_code
_entity_poly.pdbx_strand_id
1 'polypeptide(L)' 'MVDILERVGVTCVMVTHDQEEAMTMAGRIAIMNRGKFVQIGEPEEIYEHPTTRYSAEFIGSVNVLKGW' A
#
# COMPACT_ATOMS: atom_id res chain seq x y z
N MET A 1 2.01 -2.45 -17.48
CA MET A 1 3.39 -2.48 -16.91
C MET A 1 3.60 -3.74 -16.08
N VAL A 2 2.63 -4.11 -15.23
CA VAL A 2 2.61 -5.37 -14.45
C VAL A 2 2.95 -6.60 -15.31
N ASP A 3 2.26 -6.78 -16.44
CA ASP A 3 2.46 -7.93 -17.33
C ASP A 3 3.90 -8.10 -17.82
N ILE A 4 4.64 -7.00 -18.02
CA ILE A 4 6.03 -7.05 -18.49
C ILE A 4 6.94 -7.51 -17.36
N LEU A 5 6.76 -6.96 -16.16
CA LEU A 5 7.57 -7.31 -14.99
C LEU A 5 7.35 -8.78 -14.60
N GLU A 6 6.10 -9.24 -14.62
CA GLU A 6 5.74 -10.64 -14.36
C GLU A 6 6.33 -11.58 -15.40
N ARG A 7 6.21 -11.24 -16.70
CA ARG A 7 6.74 -12.08 -17.78
C ARG A 7 8.27 -12.18 -17.79
N VAL A 8 8.98 -11.15 -17.36
CA VAL A 8 10.45 -11.14 -17.30
C VAL A 8 10.95 -11.79 -16.00
N GLY A 9 10.10 -11.94 -14.97
CA GLY A 9 10.44 -12.65 -13.74
C GLY A 9 11.49 -11.93 -12.88
N VAL A 10 11.58 -10.60 -12.99
CA VAL A 10 12.53 -9.79 -12.24
C VAL A 10 11.95 -9.34 -10.91
N THR A 11 12.81 -9.16 -9.90
CA THR A 11 12.41 -8.45 -8.68
C THR A 11 12.33 -6.96 -8.97
N CYS A 12 11.16 -6.35 -8.77
CA CYS A 12 10.93 -4.93 -8.95
C CYS A 12 10.58 -4.26 -7.62
N VAL A 13 11.15 -3.09 -7.37
CA VAL A 13 10.75 -2.19 -6.28
C VAL A 13 10.29 -0.90 -6.93
N MET A 14 9.01 -0.56 -6.72
CA MET A 14 8.40 0.67 -7.21
C MET A 14 8.08 1.57 -6.02
N VAL A 15 8.36 2.88 -6.17
CA VAL A 15 7.97 3.90 -5.21
C VAL A 15 7.03 4.84 -5.93
N THR A 16 5.81 4.95 -5.43
CA THR A 16 4.79 5.86 -5.97
C THR A 16 4.09 6.58 -4.83
N HIS A 17 3.47 7.71 -5.19
CA HIS A 17 2.56 8.44 -4.31
C HIS A 17 1.09 8.12 -4.65
N ASP A 18 0.85 7.39 -5.74
CA ASP A 18 -0.47 7.00 -6.19
C ASP A 18 -0.83 5.63 -5.59
N GLN A 19 -1.93 5.62 -4.85
CA GLN A 19 -2.43 4.43 -4.17
C GLN A 19 -3.01 3.42 -5.16
N GLU A 20 -3.67 3.88 -6.23
CA GLU A 20 -4.31 3.02 -7.23
C GLU A 20 -3.25 2.23 -8.00
N GLU A 21 -2.13 2.88 -8.34
CA GLU A 21 -0.97 2.22 -8.93
C GLU A 21 -0.38 1.17 -7.99
N ALA A 22 -0.16 1.52 -6.73
CA ALA A 22 0.42 0.59 -5.75
C ALA A 22 -0.47 -0.64 -5.54
N MET A 23 -1.79 -0.43 -5.44
CA MET A 23 -2.79 -1.47 -5.22
C MET A 23 -2.97 -2.39 -6.43
N THR A 24 -2.83 -1.86 -7.64
CA THR A 24 -3.00 -2.64 -8.88
C THR A 24 -1.74 -3.39 -9.27
N MET A 25 -0.56 -2.85 -8.95
CA MET A 25 0.71 -3.37 -9.49
C MET A 25 1.55 -4.18 -8.50
N ALA A 26 1.41 -3.95 -7.19
CA ALA A 26 2.33 -4.53 -6.22
C ALA A 26 1.80 -5.85 -5.65
N GLY A 27 2.65 -6.88 -5.61
CA GLY A 27 2.35 -8.08 -4.82
C GLY A 27 2.46 -7.85 -3.32
N ARG A 28 3.25 -6.86 -2.89
CA ARG A 28 3.38 -6.41 -1.50
C ARG A 28 3.60 -4.90 -1.45
N ILE A 29 2.96 -4.24 -0.50
CA ILE A 29 3.05 -2.80 -0.30
C ILE A 29 3.70 -2.52 1.05
N ALA A 30 4.60 -1.54 1.08
CA ALA A 30 5.21 -1.03 2.30
C ALA A 30 4.89 0.46 2.45
N ILE A 31 4.08 0.81 3.44
CA ILE A 31 3.77 2.21 3.77
C ILE A 31 4.88 2.73 4.67
N MET A 32 5.40 3.92 4.35
CA MET A 32 6.46 4.57 5.12
C MET A 32 6.02 5.92 5.66
N ASN A 33 6.46 6.25 6.88
CA ASN A 33 6.29 7.57 7.48
C ASN A 33 7.54 7.94 8.26
N ARG A 34 8.07 9.16 8.05
CA ARG A 34 9.29 9.67 8.72
C ARG A 34 10.48 8.68 8.68
N GLY A 35 10.68 8.06 7.52
CA GLY A 35 11.78 7.11 7.30
C GLY A 35 11.62 5.75 7.98
N LYS A 36 10.44 5.42 8.51
CA LYS A 36 10.13 4.11 9.10
C LYS A 36 8.98 3.45 8.38
N PHE A 37 9.02 2.12 8.28
CA PHE A 37 7.86 1.35 7.84
C PHE A 37 6.74 1.43 8.89
N VAL A 38 5.54 1.74 8.42
CA VAL A 38 4.32 1.81 9.22
C VAL A 38 3.56 0.49 9.11
N GLN A 39 3.43 -0.03 7.89
CA GLN A 39 2.75 -1.29 7.61
C GLN A 39 3.36 -1.90 6.35
N ILE A 40 3.49 -3.23 6.34
CA ILE A 40 3.91 -4.00 5.17
C ILE A 40 2.95 -5.18 5.06
N GLY A 41 2.35 -5.38 3.89
CA GLY A 41 1.35 -6.42 3.68
C GLY A 41 0.99 -6.57 2.21
N GLU A 42 0.07 -7.49 1.92
CA GLU A 42 -0.57 -7.59 0.61
C GLU A 42 -1.52 -6.41 0.39
N PRO A 43 -1.81 -6.00 -0.85
CA PRO A 43 -2.72 -4.89 -1.14
C PRO A 43 -4.05 -4.99 -0.40
N GLU A 44 -4.67 -6.18 -0.39
CA GLU A 44 -5.93 -6.45 0.29
C GLU A 44 -5.83 -6.22 1.81
N GLU A 45 -4.79 -6.74 2.47
CA GLU A 45 -4.56 -6.51 3.91
C GLU A 45 -4.34 -5.03 4.24
N ILE A 46 -3.61 -4.32 3.38
CA ILE A 46 -3.33 -2.89 3.53
C ILE A 46 -4.63 -2.07 3.45
N TYR A 47 -5.57 -2.48 2.60
CA TYR A 47 -6.84 -1.79 2.37
C TYR A 47 -7.92 -2.18 3.38
N GLU A 48 -8.14 -3.47 3.61
CA GLU A 48 -9.21 -3.97 4.47
C GLU A 48 -8.83 -3.95 5.96
N HIS A 49 -7.54 -4.10 6.26
CA HIS A 49 -7.02 -4.25 7.62
C HIS A 49 -5.83 -3.31 7.90
N PRO A 50 -6.02 -1.98 7.79
CA PRO A 50 -4.96 -1.03 8.14
C PRO A 50 -4.62 -1.13 9.64
N THR A 51 -3.34 -1.33 9.96
CA THR A 51 -2.89 -1.54 11.34
C THR A 51 -2.69 -0.25 12.13
N THR A 52 -2.70 0.90 11.44
CA THR A 52 -2.52 2.21 12.07
C THR A 52 -3.48 3.21 11.47
N ARG A 53 -3.79 4.27 12.24
CA ARG A 53 -4.54 5.42 11.72
C ARG A 53 -3.87 6.04 10.49
N TYR A 54 -2.54 6.08 10.46
CA TYR A 54 -1.80 6.63 9.32
C TYR A 54 -1.99 5.77 8.07
N SER A 55 -1.86 4.44 8.17
CA SER A 55 -2.07 3.56 7.02
C SER A 55 -3.53 3.57 6.55
N ALA A 56 -4.50 3.68 7.46
CA ALA A 56 -5.90 3.87 7.12
C ALA A 56 -6.11 5.19 6.34
N GLU A 57 -5.65 6.33 6.88
CA GLU A 57 -5.75 7.64 6.22
C GLU A 57 -4.94 7.72 4.92
N PHE A 58 -3.90 6.89 4.77
CA PHE A 58 -3.02 6.87 3.60
C PHE A 58 -3.57 6.07 2.43
N ILE A 59 -4.44 5.07 2.65
CA ILE A 59 -4.96 4.19 1.59
C ILE A 59 -6.33 4.65 1.05
N GLY A 60 -6.98 5.59 1.73
CA GLY A 60 -8.16 6.22 1.15
C GLY A 60 -8.82 7.27 2.03
N SER A 61 -9.94 7.78 1.51
CA SER A 61 -10.85 8.70 2.20
C SER A 61 -11.67 7.96 3.26
N VAL A 62 -11.01 7.47 4.31
CA VAL A 62 -11.70 6.85 5.45
C VAL A 62 -12.42 7.91 6.27
N ASN A 63 -13.70 7.67 6.52
CA ASN A 63 -14.46 8.44 7.50
C ASN A 63 -14.04 8.02 8.91
N VAL A 64 -13.01 8.67 9.45
CA VAL A 64 -12.58 8.46 10.83
C VAL A 64 -13.57 9.17 11.77
N LEU A 65 -14.54 8.42 12.29
CA LEU A 65 -15.43 8.91 13.35
C LEU A 65 -14.69 8.90 14.68
N LYS A 66 -14.55 10.08 15.32
CA LYS A 66 -13.99 10.15 16.68
C LYS A 66 -15.04 9.67 17.68
N GLY A 67 -14.88 8.47 18.24
CA GLY A 67 -15.62 8.10 19.46
C GLY A 67 -15.98 6.64 19.72
N TRP A 68 -15.57 5.67 18.90
CA TRP A 68 -15.78 4.24 19.18
C TRP A 68 -14.54 3.44 18.80
#